data_AF-A0A6N9C144-F1
#
_entry.id   AF-A0A6N9C144-F1
#
_cell.length_a   1.000
_cell.length_b   1.000
_cell.length_c   1.000
_cell.angle_alpha   90.00
_cell.angle_beta   90.00
_cell.angle_gamma   90.00
#
_symmetry.space_group_name_H-M   'P 1'
#
loop_
_entity.id
_entity.type
_entity.pdbx_description
1 polymer ?
#
loop_
_entity_poly.entity_id
_entity_poly.type
_entity_poly.pdbx_seq_one_letter_code
_entity_poly.pdbx_strand_id
1 'polypeptide(L)'
;MEERDMHYAGVLNTRKRSVAQIGVTVEPVSDAPDDVADAELCQAFFERDSIEDELYDLLDAIGKGYSVAEILWDMSEGQWMPERLEWRLPQWFDFDRTSGRQLMLRDEAGGWEELAPYKFVCHTSAAKSGLPIRGGLARIAAWGWLFKSYTVKDWVRFAEAYGMPIRIGKFEPGASEKDLQALWTAVANVVPDMAAIIPASMEIEFEGETSVQGRSEIYKDLVGYIDYQLSSFVLGQTRPADAGARRA
;
A
#
# COMPACT_ATOMS: atom_id res chain seq x y z
N MET A 1 -3.20 -1.43 3.58
CA MET A 1 -1.83 -1.15 3.07
C MET A 1 -1.84 0.15 2.28
N GLU A 2 -2.67 0.29 1.24
CA GLU A 2 -2.84 1.56 0.50
C GLU A 2 -3.19 2.74 1.42
N GLU A 3 -4.01 2.51 2.45
CA GLU A 3 -4.36 3.55 3.44
C GLU A 3 -3.28 3.84 4.50
N ARG A 4 -2.19 3.06 4.55
CA ARG A 4 -1.17 3.15 5.62
C ARG A 4 0.25 3.41 5.13
N ASP A 5 0.59 2.91 3.95
CA ASP A 5 1.92 3.09 3.36
C ASP A 5 1.87 4.18 2.29
N MET A 6 2.35 5.37 2.66
CA MET A 6 2.38 6.53 1.77
C MET A 6 3.19 6.28 0.49
N HIS A 7 4.26 5.49 0.57
CA HIS A 7 5.09 5.20 -0.59
C HIS A 7 4.37 4.26 -1.56
N TYR A 8 3.82 3.16 -1.05
CA TYR A 8 3.04 2.21 -1.85
C TYR A 8 1.83 2.88 -2.52
N ALA A 9 1.09 3.70 -1.77
CA ALA A 9 -0.02 4.47 -2.31
C ALA A 9 0.43 5.41 -3.45
N GLY A 10 1.54 6.12 -3.26
CA GLY A 10 2.11 7.03 -4.26
C GLY A 10 2.49 6.32 -5.56
N VAL A 11 3.23 5.21 -5.49
CA VAL A 11 3.66 4.48 -6.71
C VAL A 11 2.50 3.79 -7.41
N LEU A 12 1.53 3.25 -6.67
CA LEU A 12 0.35 2.62 -7.26
C LEU A 12 -0.52 3.66 -7.98
N ASN A 13 -0.78 4.80 -7.34
CA ASN A 13 -1.56 5.89 -7.93
C ASN A 13 -0.86 6.48 -9.17
N THR A 14 0.46 6.58 -9.15
CA THR A 14 1.25 7.03 -10.31
C THR A 14 1.02 6.11 -11.52
N ARG A 15 1.00 4.78 -11.30
CA ARG A 15 0.72 3.80 -12.35
C ARG A 15 -0.73 3.87 -12.82
N LYS A 16 -1.70 3.96 -11.90
CA LYS A 16 -3.13 4.06 -12.24
C LYS A 16 -3.41 5.30 -13.08
N ARG A 17 -2.97 6.49 -12.63
CA ARG A 17 -3.16 7.76 -13.36
C ARG A 17 -2.47 7.77 -14.71
N SER A 18 -1.25 7.26 -14.79
CA SER A 18 -0.51 7.18 -16.05
C SER A 18 -1.25 6.42 -17.14
N VAL A 19 -2.09 5.45 -16.77
CA VAL A 19 -2.89 4.65 -17.72
C VAL A 19 -4.27 5.28 -17.95
N ALA A 20 -4.94 5.75 -16.88
CA ALA A 20 -6.28 6.34 -16.98
C ALA A 20 -6.32 7.60 -17.86
N GLN A 21 -5.26 8.40 -17.86
CA GLN A 21 -5.16 9.64 -18.65
C GLN A 21 -4.80 9.40 -20.14
N ILE A 22 -4.62 8.15 -20.58
CA ILE A 22 -4.30 7.85 -21.98
C ILE A 22 -5.58 8.01 -22.80
N GLY A 23 -5.55 8.92 -23.78
CA GLY A 23 -6.66 9.10 -24.71
C GLY A 23 -7.00 7.79 -25.43
N VAL A 24 -8.28 7.44 -25.43
CA VAL A 24 -8.80 6.26 -26.12
C VAL A 24 -9.22 6.67 -27.54
N THR A 25 -8.79 5.88 -28.52
CA THR A 25 -9.20 6.02 -29.91
C THR A 25 -9.95 4.76 -30.32
N VAL A 26 -11.14 4.92 -30.88
CA VAL A 26 -11.92 3.85 -31.49
C VAL A 26 -11.77 3.92 -33.00
N GLU A 27 -11.30 2.83 -33.61
CA GLU A 27 -11.16 2.71 -35.06
C GLU A 27 -12.31 1.87 -35.62
N PRO A 28 -12.98 2.30 -36.71
CA PRO A 28 -14.01 1.50 -37.35
C PRO A 28 -13.40 0.25 -37.98
N VAL A 29 -14.17 -0.84 -38.01
CA VAL A 29 -13.71 -2.11 -38.59
C VAL A 29 -13.57 -2.03 -40.13
N SER A 30 -14.34 -1.15 -40.77
CA SER A 30 -14.26 -0.87 -42.20
C SER A 30 -14.77 0.53 -42.54
N ASP A 31 -14.63 0.95 -43.81
CA ASP A 31 -15.17 2.22 -44.31
C ASP A 31 -16.70 2.18 -44.56
N ALA A 32 -17.39 1.10 -44.18
CA ALA A 32 -18.84 1.03 -44.29
C ALA A 32 -19.51 2.11 -43.41
N PRO A 33 -20.55 2.81 -43.90
CA PRO A 33 -21.18 3.88 -43.15
C PRO A 33 -21.65 3.48 -41.74
N ASP A 34 -22.17 2.26 -41.59
CA ASP A 34 -22.64 1.74 -40.30
C ASP A 34 -21.47 1.51 -39.32
N ASP A 35 -20.34 0.96 -39.79
CA ASP A 35 -19.15 0.72 -38.97
C ASP A 35 -18.52 2.03 -38.48
N VAL A 36 -18.55 3.07 -39.32
CA VAL A 36 -18.09 4.42 -38.95
C VAL A 36 -19.00 5.03 -37.89
N ALA A 37 -20.33 4.91 -38.07
CA ALA A 37 -21.29 5.42 -37.10
C ALA A 37 -21.18 4.71 -35.73
N ASP A 38 -20.98 3.39 -35.73
CA ASP A 38 -20.78 2.60 -34.51
C ASP A 38 -19.48 3.00 -33.77
N ALA A 39 -18.40 3.25 -34.52
CA ALA A 39 -17.15 3.74 -33.97
C ALA A 39 -17.29 5.14 -33.37
N GLU A 40 -17.98 6.06 -34.05
CA GLU A 40 -18.27 7.41 -33.55
C GLU A 40 -19.10 7.37 -32.26
N LEU A 41 -20.09 6.47 -32.19
CA LEU A 41 -20.91 6.26 -30.99
C LEU A 41 -20.04 5.82 -29.78
N CYS A 42 -19.13 4.86 -30.02
CA CYS A 42 -18.22 4.38 -28.99
C CYS A 42 -17.17 5.43 -28.60
N GLN A 43 -16.64 6.17 -29.58
CA GLN A 43 -15.69 7.26 -29.36
C GLN A 43 -16.30 8.33 -28.46
N ALA A 44 -17.56 8.73 -28.72
CA ALA A 44 -18.27 9.71 -27.91
C ALA A 44 -18.44 9.26 -26.43
N PHE A 45 -18.60 7.96 -26.17
CA PHE A 45 -18.61 7.42 -24.80
C PHE A 45 -17.26 7.61 -24.09
N PHE A 46 -16.14 7.39 -24.80
CA PHE A 46 -14.79 7.54 -24.24
C PHE A 46 -14.31 8.99 -24.17
N GLU A 47 -15.01 9.95 -24.78
CA GLU A 47 -14.67 11.38 -24.74
C GLU A 47 -15.30 12.13 -23.56
N ARG A 48 -16.12 11.45 -22.75
CA ARG A 48 -16.72 12.06 -21.56
C ARG A 48 -15.68 12.41 -20.50
N ASP A 49 -15.92 13.50 -19.79
CA ASP A 49 -15.10 13.93 -18.66
C ASP A 49 -14.98 12.88 -17.53
N SER A 50 -15.99 12.02 -17.35
CA SER A 50 -16.00 11.02 -16.26
C SER A 50 -15.16 9.77 -16.53
N ILE A 51 -14.74 9.54 -17.79
CA ILE A 51 -14.13 8.26 -18.18
C ILE A 51 -12.78 8.02 -17.48
N GLU A 52 -12.01 9.08 -17.21
CA GLU A 52 -10.70 8.96 -16.58
C GLU A 52 -10.84 8.39 -15.16
N ASP A 53 -11.82 8.87 -14.39
CA ASP A 53 -12.11 8.39 -13.04
C ASP A 53 -12.64 6.94 -13.07
N GLU A 54 -13.52 6.62 -14.02
CA GLU A 54 -14.05 5.26 -14.22
C GLU A 54 -12.95 4.24 -14.58
N LEU A 55 -12.03 4.62 -15.46
CA LEU A 55 -10.85 3.81 -15.81
C LEU A 55 -9.90 3.71 -14.62
N TYR A 56 -9.70 4.78 -13.86
CA TYR A 56 -8.88 4.79 -12.64
C TYR A 56 -9.39 3.76 -11.62
N ASP A 57 -10.70 3.68 -11.44
CA ASP A 57 -11.35 2.71 -10.54
C ASP A 57 -11.23 1.27 -11.07
N LEU A 58 -11.34 1.04 -12.38
CA LEU A 58 -11.07 -0.26 -12.98
C LEU A 58 -9.60 -0.69 -12.81
N LEU A 59 -8.66 0.25 -12.76
CA LEU A 59 -7.24 -0.03 -12.53
C LEU A 59 -6.92 -0.43 -11.08
N ASP A 60 -7.91 -0.43 -10.18
CA ASP A 60 -7.80 -1.04 -8.85
C ASP A 60 -7.43 -2.54 -8.89
N ALA A 61 -7.70 -3.19 -10.02
CA ALA A 61 -7.27 -4.55 -10.30
C ALA A 61 -5.74 -4.73 -10.21
N ILE A 62 -4.95 -3.69 -10.46
CA ILE A 62 -3.48 -3.77 -10.37
C ILE A 62 -3.05 -4.14 -8.94
N GLY A 63 -3.67 -3.51 -7.93
CA GLY A 63 -3.40 -3.80 -6.53
C GLY A 63 -4.02 -5.11 -6.08
N LYS A 64 -5.34 -5.26 -6.30
CA LYS A 64 -6.16 -6.32 -5.70
C LYS A 64 -6.23 -7.60 -6.53
N GLY A 65 -5.88 -7.55 -7.81
CA GLY A 65 -5.93 -8.65 -8.77
C GLY A 65 -7.14 -8.59 -9.71
N TYR A 66 -8.23 -7.95 -9.27
CA TYR A 66 -9.39 -7.68 -10.12
C TYR A 66 -10.12 -6.39 -9.65
N SER A 67 -10.91 -5.81 -10.54
CA SER A 67 -11.84 -4.71 -10.29
C SER A 67 -13.07 -4.90 -11.16
N VAL A 68 -14.23 -4.42 -10.68
CA VAL A 68 -15.50 -4.56 -11.38
C VAL A 68 -16.22 -3.23 -11.37
N ALA A 69 -16.71 -2.83 -12.54
CA ALA A 69 -17.65 -1.74 -12.67
C ALA A 69 -18.98 -2.26 -13.25
N GLU A 70 -20.10 -1.80 -12.70
CA GLU A 70 -21.43 -2.02 -13.26
C GLU A 70 -21.74 -0.96 -14.30
N ILE A 71 -22.23 -1.37 -15.46
CA ILE A 71 -22.69 -0.48 -16.51
C ILE A 71 -24.09 -0.01 -16.13
N LEU A 72 -24.24 1.28 -15.84
CA LEU A 72 -25.54 1.92 -15.70
C LEU A 72 -26.02 2.35 -17.09
N TRP A 73 -27.13 1.77 -17.52
CA TRP A 73 -27.71 2.00 -18.84
C TRP A 73 -28.79 3.08 -18.77
N ASP A 74 -28.67 4.10 -19.61
CA ASP A 74 -29.74 5.02 -19.96
C ASP A 74 -30.52 4.48 -21.16
N MET A 75 -31.84 4.49 -21.03
CA MET A 75 -32.81 4.04 -22.04
C MET A 75 -33.85 5.12 -22.36
N SER A 76 -33.66 6.35 -21.87
CA SER A 76 -34.66 7.43 -21.89
C SER A 76 -35.05 7.87 -23.30
N GLU A 77 -34.14 7.81 -24.26
CA GLU A 77 -34.34 8.21 -25.65
C GLU A 77 -34.67 7.06 -26.62
N GLY A 78 -34.83 5.84 -26.08
CA GLY A 78 -35.18 4.65 -26.87
C GLY A 78 -33.99 3.86 -27.40
N GLN A 79 -32.78 4.42 -27.38
CA GLN A 79 -31.52 3.71 -27.50
C GLN A 79 -30.98 3.28 -26.13
N TRP A 80 -30.11 2.26 -26.10
CA TRP A 80 -29.34 1.89 -24.91
C TRP A 80 -27.99 2.59 -24.96
N MET A 81 -27.75 3.51 -24.02
CA MET A 81 -26.46 4.18 -23.87
C MET A 81 -25.90 3.95 -22.48
N PRO A 82 -24.62 3.55 -22.34
CA PRO A 82 -24.04 3.44 -21.02
C PRO A 82 -23.76 4.85 -20.47
N GLU A 83 -24.50 5.22 -19.42
CA GLU A 83 -24.44 6.52 -18.75
C GLU A 83 -23.16 6.65 -17.92
N ARG A 84 -22.86 5.62 -17.12
CA ARG A 84 -21.72 5.58 -16.20
C ARG A 84 -21.25 4.15 -15.93
N LEU A 85 -19.95 3.98 -15.76
CA LEU A 85 -19.38 2.78 -15.14
C LEU A 85 -19.26 2.97 -13.63
N GLU A 86 -20.13 2.32 -12.87
CA GLU A 86 -20.14 2.41 -11.42
C GLU A 86 -19.21 1.38 -10.79
N TRP A 87 -18.13 1.82 -10.17
CA TRP A 87 -17.25 0.91 -9.44
C TRP A 87 -18.01 0.18 -8.31
N ARG A 88 -17.88 -1.14 -8.27
CA ARG A 88 -18.51 -1.98 -7.25
C ARG A 88 -17.49 -2.54 -6.28
N LEU A 89 -17.89 -2.60 -5.02
CA LEU A 89 -17.03 -3.11 -3.95
C LEU A 89 -16.61 -4.56 -4.26
N PRO A 90 -15.30 -4.88 -4.21
CA PRO A 90 -14.80 -6.23 -4.48
C PRO A 90 -15.44 -7.31 -3.59
N GLN A 91 -15.92 -6.96 -2.39
CA GLN A 91 -16.55 -7.91 -1.47
C GLN A 91 -17.85 -8.54 -2.01
N TRP A 92 -18.46 -7.96 -3.05
CA TRP A 92 -19.63 -8.49 -3.73
C TRP A 92 -19.27 -9.59 -4.74
N PHE A 93 -17.99 -9.80 -5.02
CA PHE A 93 -17.54 -10.73 -6.04
C PHE A 93 -16.54 -11.75 -5.46
N ASP A 94 -16.54 -12.94 -6.04
CA ASP A 94 -15.49 -13.94 -5.79
C ASP A 94 -15.30 -14.81 -7.02
N PHE A 95 -14.19 -15.52 -7.08
CA PHE A 95 -13.96 -16.47 -8.16
C PHE A 95 -14.67 -17.80 -7.87
N ASP A 96 -15.12 -18.46 -8.94
CA ASP A 96 -15.74 -19.77 -8.87
C ASP A 96 -14.84 -20.78 -8.15
N ARG A 97 -15.43 -21.68 -7.36
CA ARG A 97 -14.66 -22.64 -6.56
C ARG A 97 -14.11 -23.81 -7.38
N THR A 98 -14.57 -23.99 -8.61
CA THR A 98 -14.22 -25.13 -9.45
C THR A 98 -12.91 -24.90 -10.18
N SER A 99 -12.81 -23.77 -10.88
CA SER A 99 -11.66 -23.37 -11.69
C SER A 99 -10.86 -22.22 -11.08
N GLY A 100 -11.49 -21.40 -10.22
CA GLY A 100 -10.87 -20.22 -9.61
C GLY A 100 -10.60 -19.10 -10.63
N ARG A 101 -11.34 -19.06 -11.74
CA ARG A 101 -11.07 -18.20 -12.90
C ARG A 101 -12.27 -17.38 -13.36
N GLN A 102 -13.49 -17.90 -13.21
CA GLN A 102 -14.71 -17.18 -13.52
C GLN A 102 -15.08 -16.31 -12.33
N LEU A 103 -15.27 -15.01 -12.56
CA LEU A 103 -15.74 -14.10 -11.52
C LEU A 103 -17.26 -14.21 -11.39
N MET A 104 -17.75 -14.31 -10.16
CA MET A 104 -19.12 -14.57 -9.79
C MET A 104 -19.61 -13.48 -8.83
N LEU A 105 -20.92 -13.20 -8.85
CA LEU A 105 -21.58 -12.36 -7.86
C LEU A 105 -21.88 -13.19 -6.62
N ARG A 106 -21.63 -12.61 -5.44
CA ARG A 106 -21.97 -13.22 -4.16
C ARG A 106 -23.43 -12.94 -3.82
N ASP A 107 -24.18 -14.00 -3.52
CA ASP A 107 -25.55 -13.91 -3.02
C ASP A 107 -25.57 -13.67 -1.49
N GLU A 108 -26.63 -13.01 -1.00
CA GLU A 108 -26.90 -12.75 0.41
C GLU A 108 -27.00 -14.04 1.23
N ALA A 109 -27.53 -15.13 0.64
CA ALA A 109 -27.60 -16.43 1.30
C ALA A 109 -26.25 -17.19 1.31
N GLY A 110 -25.17 -16.59 0.81
CA GLY A 110 -23.84 -17.19 0.71
C GLY A 110 -23.66 -18.09 -0.52
N GLY A 111 -24.60 -18.04 -1.46
CA GLY A 111 -24.48 -18.63 -2.79
C GLY A 111 -23.62 -17.79 -3.75
N TRP A 112 -23.49 -18.27 -4.98
CA TRP A 112 -22.76 -17.61 -6.05
C TRP A 112 -23.59 -17.64 -7.33
N GLU A 113 -23.69 -16.49 -8.00
CA GLU A 113 -24.44 -16.33 -9.24
C GLU A 113 -23.54 -15.83 -10.36
N GLU A 114 -23.83 -16.22 -11.60
CA GLU A 114 -23.10 -15.71 -12.74
C GLU A 114 -23.39 -14.23 -12.94
N LEU A 115 -22.37 -13.49 -13.40
CA LEU A 115 -22.54 -12.09 -13.74
C LEU A 115 -23.52 -11.96 -14.90
N ALA A 116 -24.52 -11.09 -14.74
CA ALA A 116 -25.50 -10.83 -15.79
C ALA A 116 -24.78 -10.34 -17.06
N PRO A 117 -25.13 -10.89 -18.25
CA PRO A 117 -24.57 -10.44 -19.51
C PRO A 117 -24.77 -8.94 -19.73
N TYR A 118 -23.78 -8.28 -20.32
CA TYR A 118 -23.83 -6.85 -20.68
C TYR A 118 -24.03 -5.88 -19.49
N LYS A 119 -23.86 -6.36 -18.25
CA LYS A 119 -24.06 -5.56 -17.04
C LYS A 119 -22.76 -5.13 -16.36
N PHE A 120 -21.67 -5.88 -16.52
CA PHE A 120 -20.43 -5.63 -15.77
C PHE A 120 -19.22 -5.56 -16.69
N VAL A 121 -18.34 -4.59 -16.42
CA VAL A 121 -16.97 -4.53 -16.95
C VAL A 121 -16.04 -5.08 -15.88
N CYS A 122 -15.31 -6.15 -16.22
CA CYS A 122 -14.39 -6.81 -15.30
C CYS A 122 -12.95 -6.66 -15.78
N HIS A 123 -12.11 -6.06 -14.96
CA HIS A 123 -10.67 -6.01 -15.20
C HIS A 123 -9.97 -7.02 -14.31
N THR A 124 -9.23 -7.95 -14.90
CA THR A 124 -8.35 -8.88 -14.17
C THR A 124 -6.88 -8.58 -14.49
N SER A 125 -6.09 -8.31 -13.44
CA SER A 125 -4.66 -8.01 -13.60
C SER A 125 -3.85 -9.29 -13.73
N ALA A 126 -3.16 -9.44 -14.85
CA ALA A 126 -2.30 -10.58 -15.14
C ALA A 126 -0.81 -10.30 -14.83
N ALA A 127 -0.51 -9.72 -13.66
CA ALA A 127 0.88 -9.36 -13.31
C ALA A 127 1.82 -10.58 -13.17
N LYS A 128 1.27 -11.78 -12.97
CA LYS A 128 2.00 -13.05 -12.99
C LYS A 128 1.10 -14.20 -13.43
N SER A 129 1.71 -15.29 -13.89
CA SER A 129 1.01 -16.54 -14.18
C SER A 129 0.36 -17.13 -12.92
N GLY A 130 -0.86 -17.65 -13.06
CA GLY A 130 -1.58 -18.36 -11.99
C GLY A 130 -3.07 -18.06 -11.96
N LEU A 131 -3.68 -18.23 -10.78
CA LEU A 131 -5.08 -17.87 -10.53
C LEU A 131 -5.25 -16.34 -10.57
N PRO A 132 -6.30 -15.79 -11.22
CA PRO A 132 -6.59 -14.36 -11.27
C PRO A 132 -6.56 -13.66 -9.90
N ILE A 133 -7.14 -14.28 -8.86
CA ILE A 133 -7.12 -13.73 -7.48
C ILE A 133 -5.71 -13.53 -6.89
N ARG A 134 -4.69 -14.15 -7.49
CA ARG A 134 -3.28 -14.00 -7.10
C ARG A 134 -2.50 -13.06 -8.01
N GLY A 135 -3.15 -12.43 -8.99
CA GLY A 135 -2.54 -11.51 -9.95
C GLY A 135 -2.28 -10.10 -9.41
N GLY A 136 -2.84 -9.75 -8.25
CA GLY A 136 -2.65 -8.43 -7.64
C GLY A 136 -1.25 -8.22 -7.06
N LEU A 137 -0.70 -7.02 -7.27
CA LEU A 137 0.62 -6.63 -6.76
C LEU A 137 0.65 -6.50 -5.24
N ALA A 138 -0.48 -6.19 -4.61
CA ALA A 138 -0.57 -5.94 -3.17
C ALA A 138 -0.06 -7.13 -2.33
N ARG A 139 -0.22 -8.36 -2.82
CA ARG A 139 0.22 -9.57 -2.11
C ARG A 139 1.74 -9.62 -1.93
N ILE A 140 2.51 -9.20 -2.94
CA ILE A 140 3.97 -9.17 -2.85
C ILE A 140 4.41 -7.94 -2.06
N ALA A 141 3.78 -6.79 -2.32
CA ALA A 141 4.06 -5.54 -1.62
C ALA A 141 3.76 -5.59 -0.11
N ALA A 142 2.84 -6.47 0.33
CA ALA A 142 2.50 -6.66 1.74
C ALA A 142 3.71 -7.00 2.62
N TRP A 143 4.69 -7.74 2.10
CA TRP A 143 5.92 -8.03 2.84
C TRP A 143 6.78 -6.78 3.04
N GLY A 144 6.92 -5.96 1.99
CA GLY A 144 7.61 -4.67 2.08
C GLY A 144 6.96 -3.76 3.11
N TRP A 145 5.63 -3.62 3.04
CA TRP A 145 4.87 -2.86 4.03
C TRP A 145 5.05 -3.39 5.46
N LEU A 146 5.01 -4.70 5.66
CA LEU A 146 5.15 -5.33 6.97
C LEU A 146 6.52 -5.00 7.59
N PHE A 147 7.60 -5.26 6.85
CA PHE A 147 8.96 -5.01 7.33
C PHE A 147 9.18 -3.51 7.59
N LYS A 148 8.77 -2.66 6.63
CA LYS A 148 8.84 -1.20 6.78
C LYS A 148 8.08 -0.71 8.01
N SER A 149 6.88 -1.23 8.26
CA SER A 149 6.07 -0.82 9.42
C SER A 149 6.75 -1.16 10.75
N TYR A 150 7.40 -2.33 10.85
CA TYR A 150 8.18 -2.68 12.04
C TYR A 150 9.43 -1.81 12.18
N THR A 151 10.17 -1.60 11.10
CA THR A 151 11.36 -0.74 11.09
C THR A 151 11.04 0.69 11.52
N VAL A 152 9.97 1.29 10.99
CA VAL A 152 9.54 2.63 11.38
C VAL A 152 9.10 2.67 12.84
N LYS A 153 8.34 1.68 13.32
CA LYS A 153 7.94 1.60 14.72
C LYS A 153 9.14 1.53 15.66
N ASP A 154 10.12 0.72 15.34
CA ASP A 154 11.34 0.59 16.14
C ASP A 154 12.23 1.82 16.02
N TRP A 155 12.25 2.48 14.87
CA TRP A 155 12.95 3.75 14.71
C TRP A 155 12.33 4.88 15.55
N VAL A 156 10.99 4.93 15.65
CA VAL A 156 10.30 5.88 16.55
C VAL A 156 10.68 5.62 18.01
N ARG A 157 10.65 4.35 18.44
CA ARG A 157 11.08 3.97 19.81
C ARG A 157 12.55 4.30 20.07
N PHE A 158 13.41 4.07 19.08
CA PHE A 158 14.81 4.46 19.14
C PHE A 158 14.91 5.98 19.31
N ALA A 159 14.21 6.78 18.50
CA ALA A 159 14.22 8.23 18.60
C ALA A 159 13.73 8.73 19.98
N GLU A 160 12.71 8.09 20.55
CA GLU A 160 12.22 8.38 21.92
C GLU A 160 13.30 8.08 22.97
N ALA A 161 13.89 6.89 22.94
CA ALA A 161 14.90 6.46 23.91
C ALA A 161 16.21 7.28 23.81
N TYR A 162 16.64 7.66 22.60
CA TYR A 162 17.84 8.47 22.40
C TYR A 162 17.60 9.96 22.61
N GLY A 163 16.40 10.46 22.32
CA GLY A 163 16.00 11.83 22.65
C GLY A 163 15.94 12.06 24.16
N MET A 164 15.70 11.00 24.93
CA MET A 164 15.60 11.04 26.39
C MET A 164 16.30 9.82 27.01
N PRO A 165 17.62 9.86 27.29
CA PRO A 165 18.30 8.70 27.89
C PRO A 165 17.71 8.34 29.27
N ILE A 166 17.69 7.07 29.68
CA ILE A 166 17.28 6.72 31.05
C ILE A 166 18.37 7.19 32.02
N ARG A 167 17.97 7.83 33.13
CA ARG A 167 18.93 8.31 34.14
C ARG A 167 19.02 7.26 35.23
N ILE A 168 20.20 6.69 35.41
CA ILE A 168 20.46 5.62 36.37
C ILE A 168 21.32 6.18 37.50
N GLY A 169 20.73 6.29 38.70
CA GLY A 169 21.47 6.59 39.92
C GLY A 169 22.09 5.31 40.49
N LYS A 170 23.40 5.32 40.73
CA LYS A 170 24.09 4.19 41.37
C LYS A 170 24.29 4.49 42.86
N PHE A 171 24.07 3.49 43.70
CA PHE A 171 24.37 3.59 45.12
C PHE A 171 25.27 2.45 45.60
N GLU A 172 26.12 2.75 46.58
CA GLU A 172 27.07 1.80 47.14
C GLU A 172 26.40 0.84 48.15
N PRO A 173 26.92 -0.39 48.30
CA PRO A 173 26.47 -1.30 49.34
C PRO A 173 26.63 -0.67 50.73
N GLY A 174 25.52 -0.51 51.45
CA GLY A 174 25.49 0.12 52.78
C GLY A 174 25.00 1.58 52.80
N ALA A 175 24.51 2.12 51.68
CA ALA A 175 23.83 3.42 51.65
C ALA A 175 22.63 3.46 52.60
N SER A 176 22.47 4.57 53.33
CA SER A 176 21.35 4.73 54.26
C SER A 176 20.03 4.96 53.51
N GLU A 177 18.90 4.66 54.16
CA GLU A 177 17.57 4.87 53.56
C GLU A 177 17.32 6.35 53.19
N LYS A 178 17.92 7.28 53.95
CA LYS A 178 17.86 8.71 53.68
C LYS A 178 18.63 9.10 52.41
N ASP A 179 19.76 8.45 52.16
CA ASP A 179 20.56 8.69 50.95
C ASP A 179 19.88 8.10 49.71
N LEU A 180 19.23 6.94 49.84
CA LEU A 180 18.42 6.34 48.78
C LEU A 180 17.24 7.23 48.39
N GLN A 181 16.51 7.79 49.36
CA GLN A 181 15.41 8.72 49.08
C GLN A 181 15.89 10.03 48.45
N ALA A 182 17.03 10.57 48.91
CA ALA A 182 17.63 11.76 48.32
C ALA A 182 18.07 11.51 46.87
N LEU A 183 18.69 10.36 46.60
CA LEU A 183 19.09 9.95 45.25
C LEU A 183 17.87 9.74 44.34
N TRP A 184 16.83 9.04 44.82
CA TRP A 184 15.58 8.87 44.08
C TRP A 184 14.95 10.22 43.73
N THR A 185 14.85 11.13 44.70
CA THR A 185 14.29 12.48 44.49
C THR A 185 15.12 13.27 43.47
N ALA A 186 16.45 13.17 43.52
CA ALA A 186 17.33 13.84 42.58
C ALA A 186 17.18 13.30 41.15
N VAL A 187 17.06 11.99 40.97
CA VAL A 187 16.91 11.38 39.63
C VAL A 187 15.49 11.59 39.09
N ALA A 188 14.46 11.45 39.93
CA ALA A 188 13.05 11.60 39.53
C ALA A 188 12.65 13.04 39.19
N ASN A 189 13.24 14.06 39.84
CA ASN A 189 12.94 15.46 39.54
C ASN A 189 13.50 15.97 38.20
N VAL A 190 14.42 15.22 37.57
CA VAL A 190 15.01 15.62 36.28
C VAL A 190 14.12 15.16 35.11
N VAL A 191 13.61 13.92 35.15
CA VAL A 191 12.58 13.39 34.22
C VAL A 191 11.76 12.31 34.96
N PRO A 192 10.49 12.56 35.33
CA PRO A 192 9.72 11.67 36.22
C PRO A 192 9.51 10.24 35.70
N ASP A 193 9.43 10.06 34.37
CA ASP A 193 9.02 8.78 33.77
C ASP A 193 10.19 7.88 33.34
N MET A 194 11.46 8.31 33.51
CA MET A 194 12.66 7.56 33.07
C MET A 194 13.84 7.65 34.06
N ALA A 195 13.53 7.35 35.33
CA ALA A 195 14.47 7.30 36.43
C ALA A 195 14.58 5.88 37.01
N ALA A 196 15.80 5.41 37.26
CA ALA A 196 16.05 4.16 37.96
C ALA A 196 17.20 4.33 38.96
N ILE A 197 17.15 3.59 40.07
CA ILE A 197 18.27 3.47 41.01
C ILE A 197 18.67 2.00 41.14
N ILE A 198 19.97 1.71 41.03
CA ILE A 198 20.51 0.34 41.12
C ILE A 198 21.74 0.30 42.05
N PRO A 199 21.99 -0.82 42.75
CA PRO A 199 23.26 -1.03 43.43
C PRO A 199 24.41 -1.02 42.43
N ALA A 200 25.54 -0.42 42.79
CA ALA A 200 26.75 -0.42 41.95
C ALA A 200 27.22 -1.84 41.59
N SER A 201 26.97 -2.83 42.45
CA SER A 201 27.31 -4.24 42.23
C SER A 201 26.43 -4.96 41.20
N MET A 202 25.33 -4.35 40.74
CA MET A 202 24.40 -4.91 39.73
C MET A 202 24.53 -4.20 38.38
N GLU A 203 25.62 -3.47 38.16
CA GLU A 203 25.87 -2.83 36.87
C GLU A 203 26.07 -3.89 35.76
N ILE A 204 25.29 -3.74 34.69
CA ILE A 204 25.44 -4.54 33.47
C ILE A 204 25.98 -3.60 32.40
N GLU A 205 27.24 -3.81 32.02
CA GLU A 205 27.84 -3.14 30.87
C GLU A 205 27.59 -3.98 29.61
N PHE A 206 27.07 -3.33 28.57
CA PHE A 206 26.93 -3.95 27.26
C PHE A 206 28.21 -3.70 26.44
N GLU A 207 29.00 -4.75 26.21
CA GLU A 207 30.18 -4.68 25.33
C GLU A 207 29.74 -4.60 23.85
N GLY A 208 30.06 -3.50 23.16
CA GLY A 208 29.79 -3.30 21.72
C GLY A 208 29.98 -1.86 21.24
N GLU A 209 30.14 -1.66 19.92
CA GLU A 209 30.33 -0.33 19.31
C GLU A 209 29.18 0.62 19.68
N THR A 210 29.56 1.71 20.34
CA THR A 210 28.70 2.72 20.97
C THR A 210 28.39 3.90 20.04
N SER A 211 28.61 3.75 18.73
CA SER A 211 28.29 4.82 17.78
C SER A 211 26.79 4.82 17.50
N VAL A 212 26.07 5.70 18.22
CA VAL A 212 24.63 5.95 18.04
C VAL A 212 24.31 6.37 16.60
N GLN A 213 25.22 7.08 15.95
CA GLN A 213 25.07 7.58 14.57
C GLN A 213 24.78 6.45 13.57
N GLY A 214 25.58 5.38 13.56
CA GLY A 214 25.40 4.27 12.62
C GLY A 214 24.10 3.48 12.81
N ARG A 215 23.55 3.45 14.04
CA ARG A 215 22.29 2.73 14.32
C ARG A 215 21.07 3.43 13.74
N SER A 216 21.05 4.76 13.74
CA SER A 216 19.93 5.52 13.16
C SER A 216 19.85 5.41 11.64
N GLU A 217 21.01 5.33 10.98
CA GLU A 217 21.13 5.21 9.52
C GLU A 217 20.62 3.85 9.03
N ILE A 218 20.86 2.75 9.77
CA ILE A 218 20.39 1.40 9.42
C ILE A 218 18.86 1.37 9.23
N TYR A 219 18.08 2.03 10.09
CA TYR A 219 16.63 2.08 9.95
C TYR A 219 16.22 2.81 8.66
N LYS A 220 16.84 3.96 8.41
CA LYS A 220 16.56 4.78 7.24
C LYS A 220 16.94 4.05 5.94
N ASP A 221 18.09 3.38 5.93
CA ASP A 221 18.60 2.66 4.77
C ASP A 221 17.73 1.43 4.45
N LEU A 222 17.27 0.70 5.48
CA LEU A 222 16.34 -0.41 5.28
C LEU A 222 15.01 0.06 4.71
N VAL A 223 14.43 1.15 5.24
CA VAL A 223 13.20 1.75 4.70
C VAL A 223 13.43 2.21 3.26
N GLY A 224 14.55 2.87 2.98
CA GLY A 224 14.91 3.33 1.65
C GLY A 224 15.09 2.19 0.64
N TYR A 225 15.70 1.09 1.06
CA TYR A 225 15.83 -0.13 0.25
C TYR A 225 14.47 -0.73 -0.08
N ILE A 226 13.57 -0.85 0.91
CA ILE A 226 12.22 -1.38 0.69
C ILE A 226 11.43 -0.48 -0.27
N ASP A 227 11.48 0.84 -0.09
CA ASP A 227 10.81 1.79 -0.98
C ASP A 227 11.37 1.73 -2.40
N TYR A 228 12.68 1.57 -2.55
CA TYR A 228 13.30 1.35 -3.85
C TYR A 228 12.81 0.07 -4.55
N GLN A 229 12.73 -1.05 -3.81
CA GLN A 229 12.20 -2.31 -4.33
C GLN A 229 10.73 -2.19 -4.71
N LEU A 230 9.91 -1.52 -3.88
CA LEU A 230 8.50 -1.27 -4.15
C LEU A 230 8.29 -0.41 -5.41
N SER A 231 9.05 0.67 -5.55
CA SER A 231 9.04 1.50 -6.76
C SER A 231 9.37 0.69 -8.01
N SER A 232 10.44 -0.09 -7.96
CA SER A 232 10.88 -0.91 -9.09
C SER A 232 9.86 -1.99 -9.44
N PHE A 233 9.26 -2.62 -8.44
CA PHE A 233 8.25 -3.66 -8.60
C PHE A 233 6.94 -3.12 -9.17
N VAL A 234 6.45 -1.98 -8.68
CA VAL A 234 5.15 -1.42 -9.10
C VAL A 234 5.26 -0.70 -10.45
N LEU A 235 6.30 0.12 -10.65
CA LEU A 235 6.45 0.94 -11.86
C LEU A 235 7.21 0.20 -12.97
N GLY A 236 7.90 -0.91 -12.67
CA GLY A 236 8.73 -1.65 -13.62
C GLY A 236 10.02 -0.93 -14.03
N GLN A 237 10.31 0.23 -13.42
CA GLN A 237 11.53 0.99 -13.68
C GLN A 237 12.62 0.58 -12.70
N THR A 238 13.67 -0.09 -13.19
CA THR A 238 14.88 -0.32 -12.39
C THR A 238 15.82 0.86 -12.57
N ARG A 239 16.23 1.51 -11.47
CA ARG A 239 17.45 2.33 -11.55
C ARG A 239 18.65 1.39 -11.67
N PRO A 240 19.70 1.74 -12.43
CA PRO A 240 20.95 1.01 -12.38
C PRO A 240 21.44 0.92 -10.92
N ALA A 241 21.92 -0.25 -10.50
CA ALA A 241 22.29 -0.57 -9.12
C ALA A 241 23.26 0.47 -8.49
N ASP A 242 24.03 1.19 -9.30
CA ASP A 242 24.99 2.22 -8.86
C ASP A 242 24.38 3.56 -8.41
N ALA A 243 23.07 3.78 -8.60
CA ALA A 243 22.45 5.05 -8.17
C ALA A 243 22.18 5.13 -6.66
N GLY A 244 22.23 4.01 -5.95
CA GLY A 244 22.11 3.93 -4.48
C GLY A 244 23.46 4.01 -3.74
N ALA A 245 24.57 3.78 -4.45
CA ALA A 245 25.92 4.00 -3.94
C ALA A 245 26.28 5.49 -4.01
N ARG A 246 25.55 6.34 -3.28
CA ARG A 246 26.03 7.69 -3.03
C ARG A 246 27.19 7.61 -2.04
N ARG A 247 28.38 7.71 -2.64
CA ARG A 247 29.67 8.26 -2.17
C ARG A 247 29.78 8.63 -0.68
N ALA A 248 30.88 8.14 -0.11
CA ALA A 248 31.53 8.48 1.16
C ALA A 248 31.28 9.90 1.72
#